data_AF-A0A409YCM1-F1
#
_entry.id   AF-A0A409YCM1-F1
#
_cell.length_a   1.000
_cell.length_b   1.000
_cell.length_c   1.000
_cell.angle_alpha   90.00
_cell.angle_beta   90.00
_cell.angle_gamma   90.00
#
_symmetry.space_group_name_H-M   'P 1'
#
loop_
_entity.id
_entity.type
_entity.pdbx_description
1 polymer ?
#
loop_
_entity_poly.entity_id
_entity_poly.type
_entity_poly.pdbx_seq_one_letter_code
_entity_poly.pdbx_strand_id
1 'polypeptide(L)'
;MPLITATNGEWLTTVPALIAEEEPNDWEWTKHLFGQIWEFTVCAVKLVVEWFALVIPSLGVWVSQLAVGLFQFIRTHPTVFHAIAWSIFFGPIIVLVPCLLLLELLILSLLYLSFAAHGALPGSIEARFDSLKEYFMDFRESLFASVESKTAIFNKWTVDHPIFFMARLAAGVVGSLLLLEIYTGW
;
A
#
# COMPACT_ATOMS: atom_id res chain seq x y z
N MET A 1 -36.33 65.92 -38.36
CA MET A 1 -35.21 65.63 -37.45
C MET A 1 -35.43 66.37 -36.15
N PRO A 2 -35.84 65.68 -35.07
CA PRO A 2 -35.63 66.15 -33.71
C PRO A 2 -34.63 65.25 -32.97
N LEU A 3 -33.69 65.90 -32.28
CA LEU A 3 -32.84 65.36 -31.23
C LEU A 3 -33.73 64.73 -30.14
N ILE A 4 -33.40 63.50 -29.74
CA ILE A 4 -33.80 62.98 -28.43
C ILE A 4 -32.55 62.96 -27.56
N THR A 5 -32.63 63.80 -26.53
CA THR A 5 -31.72 64.02 -25.42
C THR A 5 -31.58 62.75 -24.58
N ALA A 6 -30.34 62.31 -24.37
CA ALA A 6 -30.00 61.29 -23.38
C ALA A 6 -29.93 61.94 -21.99
N THR A 7 -30.78 61.49 -21.07
CA THR A 7 -30.66 61.79 -19.64
C THR A 7 -30.87 60.51 -18.85
N ASN A 8 -29.94 60.30 -17.91
CA ASN A 8 -30.02 59.41 -16.75
C ASN A 8 -29.85 57.92 -17.12
N GLY A 9 -28.81 57.22 -16.68
CA GLY A 9 -28.23 57.27 -15.35
C GLY A 9 -28.81 56.10 -14.56
N GLU A 10 -28.38 54.88 -14.90
CA GLU A 10 -28.57 53.65 -14.11
C GLU A 10 -27.73 52.54 -14.76
N TRP A 11 -26.43 52.52 -14.43
CA TRP A 11 -25.62 51.32 -14.62
C TRP A 11 -26.08 50.31 -13.59
N LEU A 12 -27.04 49.47 -13.98
CA LEU A 12 -27.39 48.24 -13.29
C LEU A 12 -26.12 47.39 -13.15
N THR A 13 -25.49 47.51 -11.99
CA THR A 13 -24.45 46.62 -11.48
C THR A 13 -25.13 45.34 -11.00
N THR A 14 -25.73 44.59 -11.91
CA THR A 14 -26.01 43.18 -11.67
C THR A 14 -24.80 42.39 -12.14
N VAL A 15 -23.73 42.46 -11.35
CA VAL A 15 -22.71 41.41 -11.35
C VAL A 15 -23.46 40.15 -10.91
N PRO A 16 -23.62 39.12 -11.78
CA PRO A 16 -24.17 37.86 -11.31
C PRO A 16 -23.26 37.39 -10.19
N ALA A 17 -23.87 37.19 -9.02
CA ALA A 17 -23.22 36.61 -7.86
C ALA A 17 -22.33 35.47 -8.33
N LEU A 18 -21.04 35.58 -8.01
CA LEU A 18 -20.12 34.45 -8.04
C LEU A 18 -20.91 33.25 -7.51
N ILE A 19 -21.15 32.27 -8.38
CA ILE A 19 -21.45 30.92 -7.96
C ILE A 19 -20.22 30.56 -7.13
N ALA A 20 -20.37 30.62 -5.81
CA ALA A 20 -19.43 29.98 -4.91
C ALA A 20 -19.50 28.51 -5.33
N GLU A 21 -18.51 28.08 -6.10
CA GLU A 21 -18.25 26.67 -6.33
C GLU A 21 -18.03 26.08 -4.94
N GLU A 22 -19.10 25.48 -4.41
CA GLU A 22 -19.09 24.73 -3.18
C GLU A 22 -18.07 23.61 -3.42
N GLU A 23 -16.85 23.77 -2.87
CA GLU A 23 -15.80 22.76 -3.02
C GLU A 23 -16.41 21.41 -2.64
N PRO A 24 -16.45 20.44 -3.56
CA PRO A 24 -17.07 19.15 -3.29
C PRO A 24 -16.40 18.58 -2.04
N ASN A 25 -17.21 18.23 -1.05
CA ASN A 25 -16.75 17.70 0.22
C ASN A 25 -16.09 16.34 -0.04
N ASP A 26 -14.79 16.36 -0.34
CA ASP A 26 -13.96 15.21 -0.71
C ASP A 26 -14.11 14.03 0.28
N TRP A 27 -14.45 14.36 1.52
CA TRP A 27 -14.69 13.40 2.59
C TRP A 27 -15.97 12.57 2.43
N GLU A 28 -17.06 13.16 1.91
CA GLU A 28 -18.30 12.42 1.67
C GLU A 28 -18.16 11.50 0.45
N TRP A 29 -17.49 11.98 -0.58
CA TRP A 29 -17.18 11.17 -1.76
C TRP A 29 -16.30 9.96 -1.39
N THR A 30 -15.25 10.16 -0.58
CA THR A 30 -14.37 9.07 -0.14
C THR A 30 -15.12 8.06 0.74
N LYS A 31 -15.99 8.50 1.66
CA LYS A 31 -16.83 7.60 2.45
C LYS A 31 -17.77 6.76 1.57
N HIS A 32 -18.42 7.39 0.59
CA HIS A 32 -19.32 6.71 -0.33
C HIS A 32 -18.57 5.69 -1.18
N LEU A 33 -17.42 6.07 -1.75
CA LEU A 33 -16.56 5.16 -2.50
C LEU A 33 -16.11 3.97 -1.64
N PHE A 34 -15.68 4.23 -0.40
CA PHE A 34 -15.27 3.18 0.53
C PHE A 34 -16.41 2.21 0.83
N GLY A 35 -17.62 2.73 1.06
CA GLY A 35 -18.83 1.91 1.26
C GLY A 35 -19.11 0.99 0.07
N GLN A 36 -19.06 1.52 -1.15
CA GLN A 36 -19.28 0.72 -2.37
C GLN A 36 -18.20 -0.36 -2.56
N ILE A 37 -16.93 -0.01 -2.35
CA ILE A 37 -15.82 -0.97 -2.41
C ILE A 37 -16.01 -2.08 -1.36
N TRP A 38 -16.41 -1.71 -0.15
CA TRP A 38 -16.66 -2.66 0.93
C TRP A 38 -17.80 -3.63 0.59
N GLU A 39 -18.95 -3.13 0.15
CA GLU A 39 -20.10 -3.95 -0.25
C GLU A 39 -19.74 -4.91 -1.38
N PHE A 40 -19.04 -4.42 -2.40
CA PHE A 40 -18.55 -5.24 -3.51
C PHE A 40 -17.60 -6.34 -3.00
N THR A 41 -16.69 -5.99 -2.09
CA THR A 41 -15.75 -6.95 -1.49
C THR A 41 -16.48 -8.03 -0.70
N VAL A 42 -17.45 -7.66 0.15
CA VAL A 42 -18.27 -8.61 0.91
C VAL A 42 -19.05 -9.54 -0.03
N CYS A 43 -19.64 -8.99 -1.09
CA CYS A 43 -20.37 -9.77 -2.09
C CYS A 43 -19.46 -10.76 -2.81
N ALA A 44 -18.27 -10.32 -3.24
CA ALA A 44 -17.27 -11.16 -3.89
C ALA A 44 -16.78 -12.29 -2.98
N VAL A 45 -16.49 -12.00 -1.71
CA VAL A 45 -16.12 -13.01 -0.71
C VAL A 45 -17.24 -14.03 -0.53
N LYS A 46 -18.48 -13.57 -0.43
CA LYS A 46 -19.64 -14.46 -0.28
C LYS A 46 -19.81 -15.40 -1.49
N LEU A 47 -19.69 -14.87 -2.69
CA LEU A 47 -19.72 -15.65 -3.93
C LEU A 47 -18.62 -16.71 -3.97
N VAL A 48 -17.40 -16.35 -3.56
CA VAL A 48 -16.26 -17.28 -3.49
C VAL A 48 -16.53 -18.39 -2.47
N VAL A 49 -17.04 -18.05 -1.29
CA VAL A 49 -17.39 -19.04 -0.25
C VAL A 49 -18.48 -19.99 -0.73
N GLU A 50 -19.54 -19.48 -1.36
CA GLU A 50 -20.63 -20.28 -1.93
C GLU A 50 -20.11 -21.20 -3.05
N TRP A 51 -19.23 -20.69 -3.92
CA TRP A 51 -18.58 -21.48 -4.95
C TRP A 51 -17.72 -22.60 -4.35
N PHE A 52 -16.91 -22.32 -3.34
CA PHE A 52 -16.14 -23.35 -2.63
C PHE A 52 -17.05 -24.38 -1.96
N ALA A 53 -18.16 -23.96 -1.35
CA ALA A 53 -19.12 -24.87 -0.73
C ALA A 53 -19.79 -25.81 -1.75
N LEU A 54 -19.97 -25.37 -3.01
CA LEU A 54 -20.48 -26.20 -4.11
C LEU A 54 -19.40 -27.11 -4.71
N VAL A 55 -18.19 -26.60 -4.88
CA VAL A 55 -17.11 -27.28 -5.61
C VAL A 55 -16.36 -28.27 -4.72
N ILE A 56 -16.05 -27.94 -3.47
CA ILE A 56 -15.29 -28.81 -2.56
C ILE A 56 -15.95 -30.19 -2.37
N PRO A 57 -17.28 -30.33 -2.19
CA PRO A 57 -17.91 -31.65 -2.06
C PRO A 57 -17.86 -32.48 -3.34
N SER A 58 -17.77 -31.82 -4.51
CA SER A 58 -17.63 -32.48 -5.81
C SER A 58 -16.19 -32.90 -6.13
N LEU A 59 -15.23 -32.25 -5.49
CA LEU A 59 -13.81 -32.61 -5.54
C LEU A 59 -13.61 -33.80 -4.60
N GLY A 60 -13.15 -34.94 -5.14
CA GLY A 60 -13.09 -36.20 -4.41
C GLY A 60 -12.43 -36.11 -3.02
N VAL A 61 -12.69 -37.11 -2.17
CA VAL A 61 -12.33 -37.15 -0.73
C VAL A 61 -10.89 -36.69 -0.41
N TRP A 62 -9.93 -36.94 -1.29
CA TRP A 62 -8.54 -36.51 -1.11
C TRP A 62 -8.38 -34.97 -1.13
N VAL A 63 -9.16 -34.26 -1.95
CA VAL A 63 -9.09 -32.80 -2.06
C VAL A 63 -9.64 -32.13 -0.82
N SER A 64 -10.75 -32.63 -0.29
CA SER A 64 -11.33 -32.10 0.95
C SER A 64 -10.40 -32.35 2.14
N GLN A 65 -9.76 -33.53 2.22
CA GLN A 65 -8.73 -33.80 3.23
C GLN A 65 -7.53 -32.86 3.12
N LEU A 66 -7.05 -32.62 1.89
CA LEU A 66 -5.95 -31.69 1.64
C LEU A 66 -6.32 -30.25 2.01
N ALA A 67 -7.54 -29.81 1.67
CA ALA A 67 -8.03 -28.48 2.02
C ALA A 67 -8.15 -28.29 3.54
N VAL A 68 -8.68 -29.28 4.26
CA VAL A 68 -8.76 -29.26 5.73
C VAL A 68 -7.37 -29.25 6.35
N GLY A 69 -6.46 -30.08 5.86
CA GLY A 69 -5.07 -30.11 6.33
C GLY A 69 -4.36 -28.77 6.10
N LEU A 70 -4.54 -28.17 4.93
CA LEU A 70 -3.98 -26.86 4.62
C LEU A 70 -4.55 -25.77 5.53
N PHE A 71 -5.86 -25.77 5.77
CA PHE A 71 -6.51 -24.82 6.67
C PHE A 71 -5.97 -24.94 8.11
N GLN A 72 -5.83 -26.16 8.62
CA GLN A 72 -5.24 -26.39 9.95
C GLN A 72 -3.78 -25.94 10.01
N PHE A 73 -3.02 -26.17 8.95
CA PHE A 73 -1.63 -25.74 8.87
C PHE A 73 -1.50 -24.20 8.84
N ILE A 74 -2.36 -23.51 8.08
CA ILE A 74 -2.44 -22.05 8.07
C ILE A 74 -2.77 -21.51 9.46
N ARG A 75 -3.77 -22.10 10.14
CA ARG A 75 -4.15 -21.74 11.51
C ARG A 75 -3.03 -21.92 12.53
N THR A 76 -2.18 -22.92 12.34
CA THR A 76 -1.08 -23.21 13.26
C THR A 76 0.09 -22.22 13.09
N HIS A 77 0.25 -21.67 11.88
CA HIS A 77 1.37 -20.78 11.53
C HIS A 77 0.90 -19.50 10.81
N PRO A 78 -0.03 -18.71 11.39
CA PRO A 78 -0.66 -17.59 10.69
C PRO A 78 0.35 -16.51 10.28
N THR A 79 1.41 -16.30 11.06
CA THR A 79 2.47 -15.33 10.77
C THR A 79 3.27 -15.66 9.51
N VAL A 80 3.59 -16.94 9.29
CA VAL A 80 4.32 -17.40 8.09
C VAL A 80 3.46 -17.19 6.85
N PHE A 81 2.19 -17.60 6.92
CA PHE A 81 1.26 -17.44 5.81
C PHE A 81 0.91 -15.98 5.53
N HIS A 82 0.81 -15.15 6.57
CA HIS A 82 0.66 -13.70 6.43
C HIS A 82 1.85 -13.11 5.68
N ALA A 83 3.09 -13.45 6.07
CA ALA A 83 4.29 -12.98 5.39
C ALA A 83 4.36 -13.42 3.92
N ILE A 84 4.01 -14.68 3.63
CA ILE A 84 3.93 -15.19 2.25
C ILE A 84 2.87 -14.42 1.45
N ALA A 85 1.66 -14.30 1.98
CA ALA A 85 0.56 -13.61 1.31
C ALA A 85 0.90 -12.14 1.00
N TRP A 86 1.50 -11.45 1.97
CA TRP A 86 1.98 -10.07 1.78
C TRP A 86 3.16 -9.99 0.80
N SER A 87 4.05 -10.98 0.77
CA SER A 87 5.14 -11.03 -0.21
C SER A 87 4.63 -11.18 -1.64
N ILE A 88 3.53 -11.92 -1.84
CA ILE A 88 2.87 -12.06 -3.13
C ILE A 88 2.16 -10.76 -3.50
N PHE A 89 1.46 -10.13 -2.55
CA PHE A 89 0.70 -8.90 -2.79
C PHE A 89 1.58 -7.68 -3.06
N PHE A 90 2.59 -7.43 -2.22
CA PHE A 90 3.50 -6.30 -2.39
C PHE A 90 4.59 -6.61 -3.43
N GLY A 91 4.97 -7.87 -3.59
CA GLY A 91 6.08 -8.26 -4.44
C GLY A 91 7.44 -7.88 -3.82
N PRO A 92 8.47 -7.61 -4.65
CA PRO A 92 9.81 -7.30 -4.17
C PRO A 92 9.92 -6.08 -3.24
N ILE A 93 8.96 -5.15 -3.32
CA ILE A 93 8.97 -3.91 -2.53
C ILE A 93 8.87 -4.17 -1.01
N ILE A 94 8.32 -5.32 -0.58
CA ILE A 94 8.21 -5.66 0.84
C ILE A 94 9.57 -5.77 1.54
N VAL A 95 10.64 -6.09 0.79
CA VAL A 95 12.00 -6.22 1.30
C VAL A 95 12.69 -4.87 1.45
N LEU A 96 12.23 -3.84 0.73
CA LEU A 96 12.85 -2.52 0.71
C LEU A 96 12.77 -1.84 2.07
N VAL A 97 11.59 -1.87 2.70
CA VAL A 97 11.36 -1.24 4.02
C VAL A 97 12.30 -1.80 5.10
N PRO A 98 12.38 -3.12 5.34
CA PRO A 98 13.31 -3.65 6.33
C PRO A 98 14.77 -3.44 5.94
N CYS A 99 15.14 -3.48 4.66
CA CYS A 99 16.51 -3.18 4.23
C CYS A 99 16.92 -1.74 4.51
N LEU A 100 16.03 -0.76 4.27
CA LEU A 100 16.29 0.64 4.59
C LEU A 100 16.42 0.84 6.10
N LEU A 101 15.57 0.19 6.90
CA LEU A 101 15.67 0.23 8.35
C LEU A 101 17.01 -0.34 8.83
N LEU A 102 17.44 -1.48 8.29
CA LEU A 102 18.73 -2.09 8.64
C LEU A 102 19.92 -1.20 8.24
N LEU A 103 19.83 -0.50 7.10
CA LEU A 103 20.86 0.45 6.67
C LEU A 103 20.96 1.64 7.64
N GLU A 104 19.84 2.22 8.05
CA GLU A 104 19.81 3.31 9.04
C GLU A 104 20.35 2.84 10.40
N LEU A 105 20.00 1.62 10.84
CA LEU A 105 20.56 1.02 12.06
C LEU A 105 22.07 0.79 11.95
N LEU A 106 22.58 0.39 10.78
CA LEU A 106 24.00 0.24 10.53
C LEU A 106 24.72 1.59 10.61
N ILE A 107 24.18 2.63 9.99
CA ILE A 107 24.72 4.00 10.06
C ILE A 107 24.80 4.48 11.50
N LEU A 108 23.73 4.32 12.26
CA LEU A 108 23.70 4.66 13.69
C LEU A 108 24.75 3.87 14.49
N SER A 109 24.85 2.57 14.25
CA SER A 109 25.82 1.71 14.93
C SER A 109 27.26 2.13 14.64
N LEU A 110 27.58 2.46 13.39
CA LEU A 110 28.90 2.96 12.99
C LEU A 110 29.21 4.33 13.59
N LEU A 111 28.22 5.22 13.71
CA LEU A 111 28.37 6.49 14.40
C LEU A 111 28.73 6.28 15.89
N TYR A 112 27.98 5.43 16.60
CA TYR A 112 28.28 5.10 18.00
C TYR A 112 29.63 4.40 18.17
N LEU A 113 29.99 3.51 17.24
CA LEU A 113 31.29 2.85 17.25
C LEU A 113 32.43 3.83 17.02
N SER A 114 32.24 4.85 16.16
CA SER A 114 33.21 5.93 15.95
C SER A 114 33.51 6.67 17.26
N PHE A 115 32.49 7.00 18.04
CA PHE A 115 32.65 7.61 19.37
C PHE A 115 33.37 6.70 20.36
N ALA A 116 33.04 5.40 20.37
CA ALA A 116 33.68 4.43 21.27
C ALA A 116 35.16 4.23 20.93
N ALA A 117 35.52 4.22 19.64
CA ALA A 117 36.88 3.94 19.19
C ALA A 117 37.82 5.16 19.24
N HIS A 118 37.31 6.37 18.91
CA HIS A 118 38.13 7.58 18.76
C HIS A 118 37.82 8.66 19.80
N GLY A 119 36.87 8.43 20.70
CA GLY A 119 36.35 9.45 21.62
C GLY A 119 35.55 10.53 20.90
N ALA A 120 35.37 11.68 21.55
CA ALA A 120 34.77 12.86 20.94
C ALA A 120 35.76 13.48 19.95
N LEU A 121 35.76 12.99 18.70
CA LEU A 121 36.42 13.67 17.58
C LEU A 121 35.91 15.14 17.50
N PRO A 122 36.65 16.07 16.86
CA PRO A 122 36.18 17.44 16.64
C PRO A 122 35.11 17.53 15.53
N GLY A 123 34.10 18.38 15.70
CA GLY A 123 32.95 18.56 14.77
C GLY A 123 31.59 18.24 15.40
N SER A 124 30.50 18.69 14.77
CA SER A 124 29.14 18.38 15.23
C SER A 124 28.76 16.92 14.93
N ILE A 125 27.90 16.35 15.78
CA ILE A 125 27.37 14.98 15.59
C ILE A 125 26.60 14.89 14.27
N GLU A 126 25.86 15.93 13.93
CA GLU A 126 25.08 16.06 12.69
C GLU A 126 25.98 15.95 11.45
N ALA A 127 27.07 16.70 11.38
CA ALA A 127 27.98 16.66 10.24
C ALA A 127 28.60 15.27 10.02
N ARG A 128 28.83 14.51 11.10
CA ARG A 128 29.31 13.13 11.00
C ARG A 128 28.26 12.18 10.51
N PHE A 129 27.05 12.28 11.07
CA PHE A 129 25.93 11.47 10.63
C PHE A 129 25.65 11.70 9.14
N ASP A 130 25.63 12.97 8.70
CA ASP A 130 25.43 13.33 7.30
C ASP A 130 26.54 12.77 6.41
N SER A 131 27.81 12.86 6.82
CA SER A 131 28.93 12.28 6.06
C SER A 131 28.83 10.75 5.92
N LEU A 132 28.36 10.06 6.97
CA LEU A 132 28.14 8.61 6.92
C LEU A 132 26.97 8.27 6.00
N LYS A 133 25.89 9.06 6.08
CA LYS A 133 24.71 8.88 5.24
C LYS A 133 25.03 9.11 3.76
N GLU A 134 25.84 10.13 3.47
CA GLU A 134 26.36 10.41 2.13
C GLU A 134 27.22 9.24 1.62
N TYR A 135 28.08 8.66 2.47
CA TYR A 135 28.85 7.47 2.10
C TYR A 135 27.97 6.27 1.70
N PHE A 136 26.83 6.07 2.37
CA PHE A 136 25.89 5.00 2.04
C PHE A 136 24.85 5.37 0.96
N MET A 137 24.92 6.58 0.39
CA MET A 137 23.96 7.05 -0.61
C MET A 137 23.98 6.17 -1.86
N ASP A 138 25.16 5.87 -2.41
CA ASP A 138 25.32 5.00 -3.58
C ASP A 138 24.75 3.59 -3.33
N PHE A 139 24.98 3.05 -2.13
CA PHE A 139 24.47 1.74 -1.74
C PHE A 139 22.93 1.75 -1.65
N ARG A 140 22.38 2.81 -1.05
CA ARG A 140 20.93 3.02 -0.95
C ARG A 140 20.30 3.14 -2.34
N GLU A 141 20.88 3.93 -3.23
CA GLU A 141 20.43 4.06 -4.63
C GLU A 141 20.49 2.75 -5.40
N SER A 142 21.58 1.98 -5.23
CA SER A 142 21.72 0.65 -5.82
C SER A 142 20.63 -0.31 -5.35
N LEU A 143 20.31 -0.31 -4.04
CA LEU A 143 19.22 -1.11 -3.48
C LEU A 143 17.86 -0.69 -4.07
N PHE A 144 17.58 0.61 -4.16
CA PHE A 144 16.36 1.11 -4.78
C PHE A 144 16.25 0.68 -6.25
N ALA A 145 17.31 0.90 -7.04
CA ALA A 145 17.33 0.52 -8.46
C ALA A 145 17.13 -1.00 -8.65
N SER A 146 17.72 -1.83 -7.78
CA SER A 146 17.54 -3.28 -7.81
C SER A 146 16.10 -3.69 -7.52
N VAL A 147 15.50 -3.12 -6.46
CA VAL A 147 14.10 -3.41 -6.10
C VAL A 147 13.15 -2.89 -7.15
N GLU A 148 13.38 -1.69 -7.68
CA GLU A 148 12.57 -1.08 -8.75
C GLU A 148 12.59 -1.95 -10.01
N SER A 149 13.77 -2.38 -10.46
CA SER A 149 13.91 -3.29 -11.61
C SER A 149 13.15 -4.60 -11.42
N LYS A 150 13.28 -5.25 -10.25
CA LYS A 150 12.52 -6.47 -9.93
C LYS A 150 11.02 -6.21 -9.84
N THR A 151 10.63 -5.06 -9.29
CA THR A 151 9.22 -4.66 -9.18
C THR A 151 8.61 -4.40 -10.56
N ALA A 152 9.36 -3.79 -11.47
CA ALA A 152 8.94 -3.59 -12.85
C ALA A 152 8.72 -4.93 -13.57
N ILE A 153 9.64 -5.90 -13.41
CA ILE A 153 9.49 -7.25 -13.97
C ILE A 153 8.25 -7.94 -13.39
N PHE A 154 8.08 -7.90 -12.06
CA PHE A 154 6.95 -8.51 -11.37
C PHE A 154 5.61 -7.89 -11.81
N ASN A 155 5.55 -6.56 -11.91
CA ASN A 155 4.36 -5.85 -12.36
C ASN A 155 4.05 -6.16 -13.82
N LYS A 156 5.07 -6.18 -14.70
CA LYS A 156 4.89 -6.57 -16.10
C LYS A 156 4.28 -7.97 -16.22
N TRP A 157 4.81 -8.95 -15.50
CA TRP A 157 4.26 -10.30 -15.45
C TRP A 157 2.80 -10.34 -14.96
N THR A 158 2.48 -9.51 -13.97
CA THR A 158 1.12 -9.43 -13.42
C THR A 158 0.13 -8.84 -14.43
N VAL A 159 0.57 -7.86 -15.23
CA VAL A 159 -0.24 -7.23 -16.29
C VAL A 159 -0.41 -8.17 -17.49
N ASP A 160 0.66 -8.86 -17.90
CA ASP A 160 0.64 -9.77 -19.05
C ASP A 160 -0.24 -11.02 -18.78
N HIS A 161 -0.46 -11.38 -17.50
CA HIS A 161 -1.22 -12.55 -17.10
C HIS A 161 -2.31 -12.22 -16.06
N PRO A 162 -3.58 -12.07 -16.47
CA PRO A 162 -4.69 -11.72 -15.57
C PRO A 162 -4.87 -12.67 -14.37
N ILE A 163 -4.48 -13.93 -14.52
CA ILE A 163 -4.53 -14.93 -13.44
C ILE A 163 -3.59 -14.54 -12.29
N PHE A 164 -2.39 -14.03 -12.58
CA PHE A 164 -1.46 -13.57 -11.54
C PHE A 164 -1.96 -12.31 -10.85
N PHE A 165 -2.63 -11.42 -11.58
CA PHE A 165 -3.29 -10.26 -10.97
C PHE A 165 -4.37 -10.67 -9.97
N MET A 166 -5.24 -11.62 -10.35
CA MET A 166 -6.25 -12.16 -9.43
C MET A 166 -5.62 -12.87 -8.23
N ALA A 167 -4.57 -13.67 -8.45
CA ALA A 167 -3.85 -14.33 -7.36
C ALA A 167 -3.21 -13.32 -6.40
N ARG A 168 -2.67 -12.21 -6.92
CA ARG A 168 -2.11 -11.10 -6.14
C ARG A 168 -3.17 -10.45 -5.27
N LEU A 169 -4.33 -10.11 -5.84
CA LEU A 169 -5.45 -9.55 -5.08
C LEU A 169 -5.95 -10.51 -4.00
N ALA A 170 -6.11 -11.79 -4.34
CA ALA A 170 -6.51 -12.82 -3.38
C ALA A 170 -5.50 -12.94 -2.23
N ALA A 171 -4.19 -12.90 -2.52
CA ALA A 171 -3.16 -12.89 -1.51
C ALA A 171 -3.24 -11.64 -0.61
N GLY A 172 -3.57 -10.47 -1.17
CA GLY A 172 -3.81 -9.25 -0.39
C GLY A 172 -4.98 -9.38 0.58
N VAL A 173 -6.11 -9.93 0.12
CA VAL A 173 -7.29 -10.19 0.97
C VAL A 173 -6.97 -11.22 2.05
N VAL A 174 -6.42 -12.38 1.69
CA VAL A 174 -6.05 -13.43 2.64
C VAL A 174 -5.03 -12.93 3.66
N GLY A 175 -4.00 -12.21 3.20
CA GLY A 175 -2.99 -11.62 4.07
C GLY A 175 -3.57 -10.60 5.06
N SER A 176 -4.58 -9.83 4.65
CA SER A 176 -5.28 -8.87 5.51
C SER A 176 -6.18 -9.56 6.52
N LEU A 177 -6.87 -10.64 6.12
CA LEU A 177 -7.66 -11.47 7.04
C LEU A 177 -6.75 -12.11 8.10
N LEU A 178 -5.63 -12.71 7.69
CA LEU A 178 -4.64 -13.28 8.62
C LEU A 178 -4.08 -12.22 9.57
N LEU A 179 -3.86 -10.98 9.11
CA LEU A 179 -3.42 -9.90 9.97
C LEU A 179 -4.45 -9.56 11.05
N LEU A 180 -5.73 -9.46 10.67
CA LEU A 180 -6.82 -9.24 11.60
C LEU A 180 -6.91 -10.38 12.61
N GLU A 181 -6.77 -11.63 12.16
CA GLU A 181 -6.74 -12.81 13.03
C GLU A 181 -5.59 -12.75 14.03
N ILE A 182 -4.37 -12.47 13.59
CA ILE A 182 -3.20 -12.30 14.46
C ILE A 182 -3.43 -11.18 15.48
N TYR A 183 -4.03 -10.06 15.05
CA TYR A 183 -4.27 -8.89 15.91
C TYR A 183 -5.34 -9.15 16.97
N THR A 184 -6.45 -9.75 16.57
CA THR A 184 -7.56 -10.10 17.47
C THR A 184 -7.21 -11.23 18.44
N GLY A 185 -6.05 -11.87 18.27
CA GLY A 185 -5.47 -12.81 19.22
C GLY A 185 -6.09 -14.19 19.21
N TRP A 186 -7.09 -14.42 18.35
CA TRP A 186 -7.79 -15.69 18.16
C TRP A 186 -8.33 -16.37 19.43
#